data_AF-A0A2D6K3F6-F1
#
_entry.id   AF-A0A2D6K3F6-F1
#
_cell.length_a   1.000
_cell.length_b   1.000
_cell.length_c   1.000
_cell.angle_alpha   90.00
_cell.angle_beta   90.00
_cell.angle_gamma   90.00
#
_symmetry.space_group_name_H-M   'P 1'
#
loop_
_entity.id
_entity.type
_entity.pdbx_description
1 polymer ?
#
loop_
_entity_poly.entity_id
_entity_poly.type
_entity_poly.pdbx_seq_one_letter_code
_entity_poly.pdbx_strand_id
1 'polypeptide(L)'
;MQKQAWKKFADKYELRYSVEKILDSPTVEGVISGYKVALLTSAHLTEDIKGTKNMTAFEITLKTILPTKGAIGSGDMADIIKTLGFHDEHSLKEPAWNKEWVIQADNTSIMDAYLTQDRINTLIKLLGMKNACAILLFQPETTLLRVDLSNPLTSIEDLEKLKKIMFASLKTLEISELEKTDLAKVRAKSSAKLNAIELEDDKDGEINVTGLSLEEEAAPPKSEEISSDDKKSTSEEEDKK
;
A
#
# COMPACT_ATOMS: atom_id res chain seq x y z
N MET A 1 -2.59 -33.15 -4.33
CA MET A 1 -1.72 -32.90 -3.16
C MET A 1 -1.89 -31.49 -2.61
N GLN A 2 -1.71 -30.43 -3.41
CA GLN A 2 -1.88 -29.02 -2.99
C GLN A 2 -3.20 -28.74 -2.25
N LYS A 3 -4.36 -29.07 -2.84
CA LYS A 3 -5.69 -28.91 -2.22
C LYS A 3 -5.79 -29.51 -0.82
N GLN A 4 -5.20 -30.68 -0.60
CA GLN A 4 -5.20 -31.34 0.71
C GLN A 4 -4.31 -30.63 1.71
N ALA A 5 -3.10 -30.19 1.31
CA ALA A 5 -2.21 -29.43 2.19
C ALA A 5 -2.81 -28.08 2.59
N TRP A 6 -3.41 -27.36 1.63
CA TRP A 6 -4.05 -26.07 1.86
C TRP A 6 -5.28 -26.22 2.76
N LYS A 7 -6.09 -27.25 2.56
CA LYS A 7 -7.21 -27.56 3.44
C LYS A 7 -6.74 -27.86 4.86
N LYS A 8 -5.73 -28.71 5.05
CA LYS A 8 -5.16 -28.99 6.38
C LYS A 8 -4.61 -27.74 7.06
N PHE A 9 -3.95 -26.87 6.29
CA PHE A 9 -3.46 -25.59 6.79
C PHE A 9 -4.62 -24.69 7.22
N ALA A 10 -5.67 -24.60 6.40
CA ALA A 10 -6.87 -23.84 6.71
C ALA A 10 -7.57 -24.37 7.97
N ASP A 11 -7.79 -25.68 8.07
CA ASP A 11 -8.40 -26.34 9.23
C ASP A 11 -7.60 -26.07 10.52
N LYS A 12 -6.26 -26.09 10.44
CA LYS A 12 -5.37 -25.83 11.58
C LYS A 12 -5.46 -24.40 12.12
N TYR A 13 -5.69 -23.43 11.25
CA TYR A 13 -5.71 -22.00 11.59
C TYR A 13 -7.10 -21.38 11.51
N GLU A 14 -8.14 -22.21 11.43
CA GLU A 14 -9.55 -21.77 11.33
C GLU A 14 -9.78 -20.78 10.18
N LEU A 15 -9.09 -21.01 9.06
CA LEU A 15 -9.19 -20.19 7.85
C LEU A 15 -10.29 -20.74 6.93
N ARG A 16 -10.86 -19.84 6.13
CA ARG A 16 -11.80 -20.21 5.09
C ARG A 16 -11.04 -20.80 3.92
N TYR A 17 -11.30 -22.08 3.63
CA TYR A 17 -10.85 -22.77 2.42
C TYR A 17 -11.98 -22.77 1.39
N SER A 18 -11.71 -22.30 0.17
CA SER A 18 -12.67 -22.30 -0.93
C SER A 18 -12.09 -22.87 -2.22
N VAL A 19 -12.94 -23.56 -2.96
CA VAL A 19 -12.67 -24.11 -4.29
C VAL A 19 -13.96 -23.92 -5.08
N GLU A 20 -13.96 -23.06 -6.10
CA GLU A 20 -15.18 -22.80 -6.89
C GLU A 20 -15.56 -24.01 -7.75
N LYS A 21 -14.60 -24.61 -8.45
CA LYS A 21 -14.79 -25.85 -9.22
C LYS A 21 -13.70 -26.87 -8.93
N ILE A 22 -14.00 -28.15 -9.22
CA ILE A 22 -13.07 -29.27 -9.01
C ILE A 22 -11.71 -29.06 -9.69
N LEU A 23 -11.69 -28.36 -10.84
CA LEU A 23 -10.47 -28.05 -11.58
C LEU A 23 -9.83 -26.72 -11.20
N ASP A 24 -10.51 -25.86 -10.44
CA ASP A 24 -10.00 -24.56 -10.07
C ASP A 24 -8.96 -24.66 -8.96
N SER A 25 -8.07 -23.67 -8.91
CA SER A 25 -7.13 -23.52 -7.83
C SER A 25 -7.84 -23.23 -6.51
N PRO A 26 -7.40 -23.82 -5.39
CA PRO A 26 -7.93 -23.48 -4.09
C PRO A 26 -7.53 -22.05 -3.70
N THR A 27 -8.31 -21.46 -2.80
CA THR A 27 -7.94 -20.26 -2.05
C THR A 27 -8.09 -20.52 -0.55
N VAL A 28 -7.23 -19.91 0.25
CA VAL A 28 -7.35 -19.90 1.72
C VAL A 28 -7.25 -18.49 2.22
N GLU A 29 -8.20 -18.06 3.03
CA GLU A 29 -8.24 -16.69 3.55
C GLU A 29 -8.69 -16.68 5.00
N GLY A 30 -8.22 -15.71 5.78
CA GLY A 30 -8.69 -15.51 7.13
C GLY A 30 -7.77 -14.64 7.96
N VAL A 31 -7.72 -14.90 9.25
CA VAL A 31 -6.92 -14.14 10.20
C VAL A 31 -6.06 -15.08 11.02
N ILE A 32 -4.74 -14.83 11.05
CA ILE A 32 -3.80 -15.54 11.94
C ILE A 32 -3.12 -14.51 12.83
N SER A 33 -3.23 -14.66 14.15
CA SER A 33 -2.61 -13.76 15.13
C SER A 33 -2.95 -12.27 14.92
N GLY A 34 -4.18 -12.00 14.45
CA GLY A 34 -4.69 -10.66 14.16
C GLY A 34 -4.21 -10.06 12.84
N TYR A 35 -3.51 -10.82 11.98
CA TYR A 35 -3.14 -10.41 10.63
C TYR A 35 -4.07 -11.05 9.61
N LYS A 36 -4.57 -10.26 8.66
CA LYS A 36 -5.31 -10.82 7.51
C LYS A 36 -4.32 -11.54 6.62
N VAL A 37 -4.65 -12.78 6.27
CA VAL A 37 -3.82 -13.64 5.43
C VAL A 37 -4.62 -14.19 4.26
N ALA A 38 -3.94 -14.37 3.13
CA ALA A 38 -4.49 -15.06 1.98
C ALA A 38 -3.44 -15.96 1.32
N LEU A 39 -3.88 -17.10 0.81
CA LEU A 39 -3.11 -18.04 0.02
C LEU A 39 -3.87 -18.30 -1.27
N LEU A 40 -3.27 -17.95 -2.40
CA LEU A 40 -3.92 -17.93 -3.70
C LEU A 40 -2.98 -18.42 -4.80
N THR A 41 -3.54 -18.82 -5.93
CA THR A 41 -2.74 -19.08 -7.13
C THR A 41 -2.57 -17.78 -7.90
N SER A 42 -1.33 -17.46 -8.23
CA SER A 42 -0.93 -16.28 -8.99
C SER A 42 -0.40 -16.72 -10.36
N ALA A 43 -0.51 -15.88 -11.37
CA ALA A 43 0.08 -16.13 -12.68
C ALA A 43 1.06 -15.01 -13.01
N HIS A 44 2.31 -15.37 -13.30
CA HIS A 44 3.35 -14.44 -13.72
C HIS A 44 3.62 -14.61 -15.21
N LEU A 45 3.81 -13.50 -15.92
CA LEU A 45 4.26 -13.53 -17.31
C LEU A 45 5.73 -13.94 -17.35
N THR A 46 6.10 -14.85 -18.24
CA THR A 46 7.51 -15.16 -18.51
C THR A 46 7.98 -14.41 -19.75
N GLU A 47 9.27 -14.06 -19.81
CA GLU A 47 9.88 -13.39 -20.97
C GLU A 47 9.75 -14.21 -22.27
N ASP A 48 9.60 -15.53 -22.16
CA ASP A 48 9.23 -16.38 -23.29
C ASP A 48 7.78 -16.11 -23.72
N ILE A 49 7.63 -15.64 -24.96
CA ILE A 49 6.47 -15.08 -25.68
C ILE A 49 5.15 -15.91 -25.61
N LYS A 50 5.11 -17.05 -24.90
CA LYS A 50 3.90 -17.90 -24.75
C LYS A 50 3.66 -18.46 -23.33
N GLY A 51 4.43 -18.08 -22.32
CA GLY A 51 4.33 -18.69 -20.99
C GLY A 51 3.67 -17.80 -19.93
N THR A 52 2.66 -18.33 -19.26
CA THR A 52 2.28 -17.90 -17.90
C THR A 52 2.78 -18.94 -16.92
N LYS A 53 3.53 -18.53 -15.91
CA LYS A 53 3.96 -19.40 -14.82
C LYS A 53 2.97 -19.28 -13.67
N ASN A 54 2.28 -20.38 -13.35
CA ASN A 54 1.44 -20.46 -12.16
C ASN A 54 2.33 -20.54 -10.92
N MET A 55 2.08 -19.66 -9.96
CA MET A 55 2.77 -19.51 -8.70
C MET A 55 1.78 -19.64 -7.54
N THR A 56 2.29 -19.92 -6.34
CA THR A 56 1.50 -19.83 -5.11
C THR A 56 1.85 -18.54 -4.40
N ALA A 57 0.89 -17.63 -4.25
CA ALA A 57 1.05 -16.39 -3.51
C ALA A 57 0.55 -16.55 -2.08
N PHE A 58 1.39 -16.16 -1.12
CA PHE A 58 1.01 -15.97 0.28
C PHE A 58 1.08 -14.47 0.58
N GLU A 59 -0.07 -13.90 0.91
CA GLU A 59 -0.28 -12.51 1.27
C GLU A 59 -0.55 -12.35 2.77
N ILE A 60 0.04 -11.31 3.36
CA ILE A 60 -0.22 -10.86 4.73
C ILE A 60 -0.42 -9.35 4.72
N THR A 61 -1.58 -8.88 5.15
CA THR A 61 -1.83 -7.47 5.42
C THR A 61 -1.25 -7.09 6.77
N LEU A 62 -0.32 -6.15 6.79
CA LEU A 62 0.23 -5.58 8.02
C LEU A 62 -0.83 -4.71 8.70
N LYS A 63 -0.73 -4.58 10.03
CA LYS A 63 -1.66 -3.78 10.85
C LYS A 63 -1.41 -2.29 10.72
N THR A 64 -0.21 -1.92 10.28
CA THR A 64 0.26 -0.54 10.21
C THR A 64 0.40 -0.08 8.77
N ILE A 65 0.06 1.18 8.53
CA ILE A 65 0.06 1.80 7.22
C ILE A 65 1.17 2.85 7.21
N LEU A 66 2.05 2.80 6.21
CA LEU A 66 3.05 3.84 6.01
C LEU A 66 2.39 5.09 5.44
N PRO A 67 2.81 6.30 5.85
CA PRO A 67 2.24 7.54 5.35
C PRO A 67 2.71 7.91 3.92
N THR A 68 3.00 6.92 3.08
CA THR A 68 3.37 7.08 1.67
C THR A 68 2.84 5.91 0.85
N LYS A 69 2.70 6.12 -0.46
CA LYS A 69 2.59 5.02 -1.40
C LYS A 69 3.98 4.60 -1.86
N GLY A 70 4.12 3.34 -2.22
CA GLY A 70 5.35 2.79 -2.77
C GLY A 70 5.36 1.27 -2.73
N ALA A 71 6.44 0.69 -3.24
CA ALA A 71 6.69 -0.73 -3.15
C ALA A 71 8.19 -1.03 -3.05
N ILE A 72 8.51 -2.14 -2.39
CA ILE A 72 9.83 -2.74 -2.34
C ILE A 72 9.68 -4.17 -2.85
N GLY A 73 10.46 -4.59 -3.84
CA GLY A 73 10.31 -5.95 -4.37
C GLY A 73 11.56 -6.54 -4.99
N SER A 74 11.49 -7.85 -5.22
CA SER A 74 12.48 -8.62 -5.97
C SER A 74 12.50 -8.24 -7.45
N GLY A 75 13.53 -8.63 -8.20
CA GLY A 75 13.65 -8.33 -9.63
C GLY A 75 12.45 -8.78 -10.47
N ASP A 76 11.91 -9.96 -10.20
CA ASP A 76 10.70 -10.48 -10.87
C ASP A 76 9.45 -9.62 -10.63
N MET A 77 9.46 -8.76 -9.61
CA MET A 77 8.37 -7.83 -9.29
C MET A 77 8.63 -6.42 -9.83
N ALA A 78 9.79 -6.15 -10.42
CA ALA A 78 10.19 -4.82 -10.86
C ALA A 78 9.21 -4.21 -11.86
N ASP A 79 8.75 -4.99 -12.84
CA ASP A 79 7.82 -4.49 -13.86
C ASP A 79 6.42 -4.25 -13.30
N ILE A 80 5.96 -5.10 -12.38
CA ILE A 80 4.72 -4.86 -11.64
C ILE A 80 4.85 -3.55 -10.85
N ILE A 81 5.96 -3.33 -10.13
CA ILE A 81 6.20 -2.11 -9.36
C ILE A 81 6.18 -0.87 -10.25
N LYS A 82 6.86 -0.90 -11.41
CA LYS A 82 6.84 0.21 -12.38
C LYS A 82 5.44 0.53 -12.87
N THR A 83 4.60 -0.49 -13.11
CA THR A 83 3.22 -0.28 -13.59
C THR A 83 2.30 0.36 -12.55
N LEU A 84 2.67 0.34 -11.27
CA LEU A 84 1.90 0.99 -10.19
C LEU A 84 2.07 2.52 -10.20
N GLY A 85 3.02 3.07 -10.97
CA GLY A 85 3.13 4.50 -11.22
C GLY A 85 3.64 5.32 -10.03
N PHE A 86 4.52 4.76 -9.21
CA PHE A 86 5.21 5.52 -8.16
C PHE A 86 6.27 6.42 -8.80
N HIS A 87 6.46 7.61 -8.24
CA HIS A 87 7.20 8.68 -8.90
C HIS A 87 8.72 8.52 -8.81
N ASP A 88 9.24 8.13 -7.65
CA ASP A 88 10.67 8.14 -7.39
C ASP A 88 11.23 6.75 -7.12
N GLU A 89 12.36 6.43 -7.75
CA GLU A 89 13.18 5.28 -7.39
C GLU A 89 14.09 5.62 -6.21
N HIS A 90 14.15 4.71 -5.24
CA HIS A 90 15.03 4.84 -4.08
C HIS A 90 16.18 3.84 -4.19
N SER A 91 17.41 4.32 -4.00
CA SER A 91 18.62 3.50 -4.07
C SER A 91 19.22 3.28 -2.69
N LEU A 92 19.41 2.01 -2.31
CA LEU A 92 20.12 1.62 -1.10
C LEU A 92 21.62 1.45 -1.35
N LYS A 93 22.44 1.98 -0.43
CA LYS A 93 23.91 1.83 -0.43
C LYS A 93 24.35 0.68 0.48
N GLU A 94 23.61 -0.43 0.48
CA GLU A 94 23.91 -1.61 1.28
C GLU A 94 24.60 -2.67 0.39
N PRO A 95 25.84 -3.12 0.68
CA PRO A 95 26.56 -4.08 -0.15
C PRO A 95 25.83 -5.40 -0.40
N ALA A 96 24.99 -5.84 0.54
CA ALA A 96 24.19 -7.05 0.42
C ALA A 96 22.88 -6.86 -0.37
N TRP A 97 22.58 -5.63 -0.81
CA TRP A 97 21.40 -5.35 -1.64
C TRP A 97 21.65 -5.81 -3.09
N ASN A 98 20.76 -6.66 -3.61
CA ASN A 98 20.82 -7.02 -5.03
C ASN A 98 20.33 -5.83 -5.86
N LYS A 99 21.10 -5.47 -6.91
CA LYS A 99 20.77 -4.39 -7.84
C LYS A 99 19.49 -4.64 -8.65
N GLU A 100 19.04 -5.89 -8.74
CA GLU A 100 17.77 -6.23 -9.38
C GLU A 100 16.57 -5.93 -8.47
N TRP A 101 16.77 -5.73 -7.17
CA TRP A 101 15.69 -5.39 -6.26
C TRP A 101 15.38 -3.90 -6.34
N VAL A 102 14.09 -3.59 -6.41
CA VAL A 102 13.59 -2.25 -6.70
C VAL A 102 12.87 -1.69 -5.49
N ILE A 103 13.09 -0.40 -5.23
CA ILE A 103 12.30 0.39 -4.30
C ILE A 103 11.78 1.59 -5.08
N GLN A 104 10.45 1.75 -5.13
CA GLN A 104 9.83 2.96 -5.66
C GLN A 104 8.81 3.50 -4.67
N ALA A 105 8.74 4.81 -4.50
CA ALA A 105 7.79 5.45 -3.60
C ALA A 105 7.45 6.87 -4.08
N ASP A 106 6.31 7.38 -3.62
CA ASP A 106 5.93 8.79 -3.86
C ASP A 106 6.71 9.76 -2.95
N ASN A 107 7.44 9.25 -1.96
CA ASN A 107 8.23 10.06 -1.04
C ASN A 107 9.45 9.28 -0.54
N THR A 108 10.60 9.53 -1.16
CA THR A 108 11.88 8.90 -0.81
C THR A 108 12.36 9.24 0.59
N SER A 109 12.05 10.45 1.11
CA SER A 109 12.43 10.83 2.49
C SER A 109 11.73 9.98 3.55
N ILE A 110 10.50 9.52 3.29
CA ILE A 110 9.81 8.57 4.17
C ILE A 110 10.47 7.19 4.08
N MET A 111 10.92 6.77 2.88
CA MET A 111 11.66 5.52 2.72
C MET A 111 12.99 5.55 3.45
N ASP A 112 13.74 6.64 3.39
CA ASP A 112 14.99 6.83 4.15
C ASP A 112 14.77 6.66 5.66
N ALA A 113 13.68 7.25 6.19
CA ALA A 113 13.35 7.15 7.60
C ALA A 113 12.82 5.75 7.99
N TYR A 114 12.08 5.09 7.10
CA TYR A 114 11.53 3.76 7.34
C TYR A 114 12.58 2.65 7.25
N LEU A 115 13.54 2.74 6.31
CA LEU A 115 14.51 1.69 6.01
C LEU A 115 15.67 1.66 7.01
N THR A 116 15.38 1.28 8.25
CA THR A 116 16.39 0.99 9.27
C THR A 116 17.22 -0.24 8.88
N GLN A 117 18.42 -0.40 9.47
CA GLN A 117 19.29 -1.55 9.16
C GLN A 117 18.59 -2.89 9.43
N ASP A 118 17.79 -2.99 10.49
CA ASP A 118 17.05 -4.22 10.81
C ASP A 118 16.00 -4.56 9.75
N ARG A 119 15.32 -3.54 9.21
CA ARG A 119 14.36 -3.72 8.11
C ARG A 119 15.06 -4.07 6.81
N ILE A 120 16.16 -3.41 6.49
CA ILE A 120 16.99 -3.75 5.33
C ILE A 120 17.45 -5.21 5.41
N ASN A 121 17.98 -5.65 6.56
CA ASN A 121 18.38 -7.04 6.78
C ASN A 121 17.22 -8.03 6.65
N THR A 122 16.01 -7.63 7.06
CA THR A 122 14.79 -8.44 6.94
C THR A 122 14.34 -8.53 5.48
N LEU A 123 14.38 -7.42 4.75
CA LEU A 123 14.06 -7.35 3.33
C LEU A 123 15.05 -8.18 2.51
N ILE A 124 16.35 -8.08 2.76
CA ILE A 124 17.38 -8.91 2.09
C ILE A 124 17.05 -10.40 2.22
N LYS A 125 16.62 -10.85 3.41
CA LYS A 125 16.24 -12.26 3.63
C LYS A 125 14.98 -12.66 2.86
N LEU A 126 13.97 -11.78 2.81
CA LEU A 126 12.71 -12.04 2.11
C LEU A 126 12.88 -12.00 0.59
N LEU A 127 13.50 -10.96 0.07
CA LEU A 127 13.72 -10.75 -1.38
C LEU A 127 14.75 -11.74 -1.95
N GLY A 128 15.67 -12.25 -1.11
CA GLY A 128 16.67 -13.25 -1.48
C GLY A 128 16.23 -14.71 -1.36
N MET A 129 14.94 -14.98 -1.10
CA MET A 129 14.45 -16.35 -1.02
C MET A 129 14.53 -17.05 -2.39
N LYS A 130 15.16 -18.23 -2.42
CA LYS A 130 15.26 -19.03 -3.65
C LYS A 130 13.89 -19.51 -4.12
N ASN A 131 13.66 -19.47 -5.43
CA ASN A 131 12.41 -19.90 -6.08
C ASN A 131 11.17 -19.11 -5.63
N ALA A 132 11.36 -17.92 -5.07
CA ALA A 132 10.31 -17.04 -4.65
C ALA A 132 10.60 -15.61 -5.10
N CYS A 133 9.54 -14.86 -5.38
CA CYS A 133 9.58 -13.42 -5.54
C CYS A 133 8.72 -12.79 -4.45
N ALA A 134 9.09 -11.60 -4.01
CA ALA A 134 8.46 -10.95 -2.87
C ALA A 134 8.26 -9.48 -3.15
N ILE A 135 7.17 -8.93 -2.63
CA ILE A 135 6.83 -7.52 -2.72
C ILE A 135 6.22 -7.06 -1.38
N LEU A 136 6.70 -5.92 -0.89
CA LEU A 136 6.09 -5.16 0.19
C LEU A 136 5.49 -3.91 -0.43
N LEU A 137 4.17 -3.82 -0.43
CA LEU A 137 3.40 -2.77 -1.08
C LEU A 137 2.79 -1.84 -0.03
N PHE A 138 2.98 -0.54 -0.19
CA PHE A 138 2.41 0.52 0.63
C PHE A 138 1.33 1.26 -0.17
N GLN A 139 0.10 1.22 0.33
CA GLN A 139 -1.05 1.93 -0.21
C GLN A 139 -1.71 2.76 0.90
N PRO A 140 -2.55 3.77 0.58
CA PRO A 140 -3.12 4.67 1.58
C PRO A 140 -3.92 3.98 2.69
N GLU A 141 -4.50 2.82 2.40
CA GLU A 141 -5.38 2.08 3.32
C GLU A 141 -4.78 0.75 3.80
N THR A 142 -3.67 0.32 3.22
CA THR A 142 -3.13 -1.01 3.48
C THR A 142 -1.64 -1.09 3.20
N THR A 143 -0.94 -1.87 4.03
CA THR A 143 0.40 -2.35 3.74
C THR A 143 0.33 -3.85 3.55
N LEU A 144 0.81 -4.34 2.41
CA LEU A 144 0.72 -5.74 2.02
C LEU A 144 2.11 -6.34 1.84
N LEU A 145 2.42 -7.39 2.58
CA LEU A 145 3.55 -8.26 2.29
C LEU A 145 3.05 -9.47 1.49
N ARG A 146 3.62 -9.68 0.31
CA ARG A 146 3.29 -10.79 -0.58
C ARG A 146 4.54 -11.55 -0.99
N VAL A 147 4.46 -12.87 -0.97
CA VAL A 147 5.50 -13.77 -1.47
C VAL A 147 4.86 -14.76 -2.44
N ASP A 148 5.38 -14.81 -3.66
CA ASP A 148 4.96 -15.74 -4.70
C ASP A 148 6.04 -16.81 -4.87
N LEU A 149 5.67 -18.09 -4.77
CA LEU A 149 6.57 -19.23 -4.92
C LEU A 149 6.31 -19.96 -6.22
N SER A 150 7.41 -20.32 -6.89
CA SER A 150 7.38 -21.06 -8.16
C SER A 150 6.87 -22.50 -7.98
N ASN A 151 7.08 -23.07 -6.80
CA ASN A 151 6.69 -24.43 -6.51
C ASN A 151 5.31 -24.44 -5.83
N PRO A 152 4.37 -25.31 -6.27
CA PRO A 152 3.09 -25.44 -5.60
C PRO A 152 3.34 -25.92 -4.17
N LEU A 153 2.80 -25.21 -3.18
CA LEU A 153 2.94 -25.58 -1.77
C LEU A 153 2.10 -26.83 -1.47
N THR A 154 2.67 -28.00 -1.75
CA THR A 154 1.98 -29.29 -1.67
C THR A 154 2.09 -30.00 -0.32
N SER A 155 2.91 -29.48 0.60
CA SER A 155 3.09 -30.01 1.94
C SER A 155 2.63 -28.97 2.99
N ILE A 156 2.14 -29.44 4.13
CA ILE A 156 1.80 -28.54 5.23
C ILE A 156 3.07 -28.00 5.90
N GLU A 157 4.14 -28.77 5.88
CA GLU A 157 5.44 -28.41 6.45
C GLU A 157 6.04 -27.18 5.73
N ASP A 158 5.93 -27.11 4.41
CA ASP A 158 6.44 -25.96 3.65
C ASP A 158 5.58 -24.72 3.84
N LEU A 159 4.25 -24.88 3.95
CA LEU A 159 3.34 -23.79 4.36
C LEU A 159 3.71 -23.24 5.74
N GLU A 160 3.98 -24.10 6.70
CA GLU A 160 4.39 -23.70 8.06
C GLU A 160 5.73 -23.00 8.09
N LYS A 161 6.72 -23.48 7.32
CA LYS A 161 8.02 -22.81 7.19
C LYS A 161 7.85 -21.42 6.60
N LEU A 162 7.11 -21.29 5.51
CA LEU A 162 6.85 -20.01 4.86
C LEU A 162 6.11 -19.05 5.80
N LYS A 163 5.03 -19.51 6.45
CA LYS A 163 4.31 -18.74 7.47
C LYS A 163 5.27 -18.26 8.55
N LYS A 164 6.13 -19.13 9.08
CA LYS A 164 7.10 -18.78 10.12
C LYS A 164 8.06 -17.68 9.66
N ILE A 165 8.59 -17.78 8.44
CA ILE A 165 9.49 -16.77 7.87
C ILE A 165 8.76 -15.43 7.73
N MET A 166 7.59 -15.42 7.10
CA MET A 166 6.83 -14.19 6.87
C MET A 166 6.43 -13.52 8.20
N PHE A 167 5.89 -14.27 9.15
CA PHE A 167 5.48 -13.74 10.46
C PHE A 167 6.66 -13.26 11.32
N ALA A 168 7.84 -13.86 11.18
CA ALA A 168 9.04 -13.34 11.83
C ALA A 168 9.41 -11.96 11.26
N SER A 169 9.29 -11.78 9.94
CA SER A 169 9.56 -10.51 9.28
C SER A 169 8.57 -9.41 9.62
N LEU A 170 7.28 -9.73 9.86
CA LEU A 170 6.26 -8.73 10.20
C LEU A 170 6.66 -7.87 11.39
N LYS A 171 7.23 -8.48 12.45
CA LYS A 171 7.62 -7.75 13.67
C LYS A 171 8.61 -6.63 13.42
N THR A 172 9.48 -6.80 12.42
CA THR A 172 10.49 -5.81 12.05
C THR A 172 9.97 -4.82 11.02
N LEU A 173 9.12 -5.28 10.10
CA LEU A 173 8.56 -4.45 9.02
C LEU A 173 7.42 -3.54 9.49
N GLU A 174 6.70 -3.89 10.55
CA GLU A 174 5.71 -2.98 11.14
C GLU A 174 6.37 -1.76 11.77
N ILE A 175 5.61 -0.66 11.77
CA ILE A 175 5.98 0.59 12.45
C ILE A 175 5.24 0.69 13.78
N SER A 176 5.88 1.28 14.78
CA SER A 176 5.19 1.61 16.03
C SER A 176 4.30 2.86 15.89
N GLU A 177 3.37 3.10 16.80
CA GLU A 177 2.55 4.34 16.80
C GLU A 177 3.40 5.62 16.97
N LEU A 178 4.48 5.53 17.74
CA LEU A 178 5.44 6.63 17.89
C LEU A 178 6.14 6.92 16.56
N GLU A 179 6.65 5.87 15.92
CA GLU A 179 7.31 5.97 14.62
C GLU A 179 6.37 6.49 13.53
N LYS A 180 5.12 6.04 13.52
CA LYS A 180 4.09 6.53 12.59
C LYS A 180 3.94 8.05 12.70
N THR A 181 3.96 8.58 13.92
CA THR A 181 3.89 10.02 14.17
C THR A 181 5.12 10.74 13.63
N ASP A 182 6.31 10.15 13.79
CA ASP A 182 7.55 10.74 13.29
C ASP A 182 7.64 10.70 11.75
N LEU A 183 7.21 9.60 11.13
CA LEU A 183 7.11 9.49 9.67
C LEU A 183 6.09 10.50 9.10
N ALA A 184 4.98 10.75 9.80
CA ALA A 184 4.03 11.79 9.42
C ALA A 184 4.65 13.20 9.46
N LYS A 185 5.52 13.48 10.45
CA LYS A 185 6.29 14.75 10.48
C LYS A 185 7.28 14.84 9.32
N VAL A 186 7.95 13.74 8.98
CA VAL A 186 8.86 13.68 7.81
C VAL A 186 8.09 13.98 6.52
N ARG A 187 6.89 13.41 6.36
CA ARG A 187 5.99 13.73 5.25
C ARG A 187 5.64 15.21 5.18
N ALA A 188 5.24 15.81 6.31
CA ALA A 188 4.88 17.22 6.35
C ALA A 188 6.05 18.14 5.98
N LYS A 189 7.26 17.83 6.49
CA LYS A 189 8.48 18.59 6.19
C LYS A 189 8.91 18.48 4.72
N SER A 190 8.88 17.27 4.15
CA SER A 190 9.25 17.05 2.74
C SER A 190 8.27 17.75 1.80
N SER A 191 6.97 17.69 2.09
CA SER A 191 5.94 18.38 1.30
C SER A 191 6.10 19.91 1.37
N ALA A 192 6.37 20.47 2.55
CA ALA A 192 6.62 21.90 2.71
C ALA A 192 7.88 22.37 1.96
N LYS A 193 8.93 21.54 1.93
CA LYS A 193 10.16 21.83 1.19
C LYS A 193 9.92 21.87 -0.33
N LEU A 194 9.13 20.95 -0.87
CA LEU A 194 8.78 20.94 -2.29
C LEU A 194 8.02 22.21 -2.68
N ASN A 195 7.00 22.58 -1.92
CA ASN A 195 6.22 23.80 -2.19
C ASN A 195 7.06 25.09 -2.08
N ALA A 196 8.04 25.13 -1.18
CA ALA A 196 8.92 26.29 -1.04
C ALA A 196 9.84 26.47 -2.28
N ILE A 197 10.30 25.36 -2.88
CA ILE A 197 11.12 25.37 -4.09
C ILE A 197 10.28 25.85 -5.28
N GLU A 198 9.05 25.36 -5.44
CA GLU A 198 8.13 25.81 -6.50
C GLU A 198 7.87 27.33 -6.46
N LEU A 199 7.78 27.92 -5.26
CA LEU A 199 7.58 29.37 -5.08
C LEU A 199 8.85 30.21 -5.32
N GLU A 200 10.03 29.59 -5.33
CA GLU A 200 11.30 30.25 -5.65
C GLU A 200 11.57 30.22 -7.16
N ASP A 201 11.21 29.13 -7.85
CA ASP A 201 11.37 29.01 -9.31
C ASP A 201 10.40 29.92 -10.09
N ASP A 202 9.27 30.32 -9.49
CA ASP A 202 8.33 31.31 -10.07
C ASP A 202 8.81 32.77 -9.95
N LYS A 203 9.96 33.04 -9.31
CA LYS A 203 10.50 34.41 -9.16
C LYS A 203 11.46 34.85 -10.26
N ASP A 204 11.81 33.97 -11.20
CA ASP A 204 12.63 34.30 -12.37
C ASP A 204 11.79 34.57 -13.64
N GLY A 205 10.46 34.49 -13.55
CA GLY A 205 9.54 35.03 -14.55
C GLY A 205 9.25 36.50 -14.26
N GLU A 206 9.68 37.41 -15.14
CA GLU A 206 9.30 38.82 -15.13
C GLU A 206 7.80 38.99 -14.88
N ILE A 207 7.44 39.38 -13.65
CA ILE A 207 6.10 39.81 -13.32
C ILE A 207 5.93 41.19 -13.96
N ASN A 208 5.29 41.23 -15.12
CA ASN A 208 4.72 42.46 -15.66
C ASN A 208 3.73 42.98 -14.60
N VAL A 209 4.13 44.04 -13.89
CA VAL A 209 3.30 44.74 -12.92
C VAL A 209 2.20 45.47 -13.68
N THR A 210 1.11 44.77 -14.01
CA THR A 210 -0.14 45.42 -14.39
C THR A 210 -0.87 45.86 -13.13
N GLY A 211 -0.84 47.18 -12.94
CA GLY A 211 -1.44 47.99 -11.89
C GLY A 211 -2.64 47.41 -11.15
N LEU A 212 -2.43 47.17 -9.85
CA LEU A 212 -3.50 47.24 -8.85
C LEU A 212 -3.72 48.73 -8.51
N SER A 213 -4.74 49.33 -9.12
CA SER A 213 -5.30 50.60 -8.64
C SER A 213 -6.11 50.30 -7.38
N LEU A 214 -5.67 50.88 -6.27
CA LEU A 214 -6.46 51.06 -5.06
C LEU A 214 -7.51 52.13 -5.35
N GLU A 215 -8.76 51.72 -5.55
CA GLU A 215 -9.90 52.62 -5.37
C GLU A 215 -10.43 52.47 -3.95
N GLU A 216 -10.13 53.52 -3.19
CA GLU A 216 -10.70 53.88 -1.92
C GLU A 216 -12.15 54.38 -2.13
N GLU A 217 -12.97 54.25 -1.07
CA GLU A 217 -14.22 54.99 -0.83
C GLU A 217 -15.55 54.31 -1.25
N ALA A 218 -16.32 53.83 -0.25
CA ALA A 218 -17.54 54.49 0.22
C ALA A 218 -18.37 53.58 1.17
N ALA A 219 -18.97 54.22 2.15
CA ALA A 219 -19.68 53.68 3.32
C ALA A 219 -21.03 52.97 3.01
N PRO A 220 -21.67 52.30 4.00
CA PRO A 220 -22.76 51.35 3.79
C PRO A 220 -24.15 52.01 3.82
N PRO A 221 -25.19 51.43 3.19
CA PRO A 221 -26.56 51.77 3.51
C PRO A 221 -27.20 50.78 4.49
N LYS A 222 -28.10 51.38 5.28
CA LYS A 222 -28.88 50.87 6.40
C LYS A 222 -29.92 49.83 5.99
N SER A 223 -30.23 49.01 6.99
CA SER A 223 -31.46 48.26 7.27
C SER A 223 -32.76 48.83 6.67
N GLU A 224 -33.55 47.95 6.07
CA GLU A 224 -35.02 48.03 6.09
C GLU A 224 -35.59 46.71 6.61
N GLU A 225 -36.33 46.84 7.71
CA GLU A 225 -37.27 45.86 8.25
C GLU A 225 -38.45 45.70 7.28
N ILE A 226 -38.85 44.46 6.97
CA ILE A 226 -40.24 44.17 6.63
C ILE A 226 -40.69 42.96 7.45
N SER A 227 -41.68 43.20 8.31
CA SER A 227 -42.43 42.24 9.09
C SER A 227 -43.73 41.84 8.37
N SER A 228 -44.48 40.96 9.04
CA SER A 228 -45.82 40.38 8.75
C SER A 228 -45.79 39.05 7.98
N ASP A 229 -45.98 37.91 8.67
CA ASP A 229 -47.26 37.35 9.15
C ASP A 229 -48.31 37.18 8.04
N ASP A 230 -48.58 35.94 7.61
CA ASP A 230 -49.86 35.29 7.94
C ASP A 230 -49.95 33.80 7.50
N LYS A 231 -50.33 32.98 8.50
CA LYS A 231 -51.36 31.91 8.49
C LYS A 231 -51.47 30.85 7.37
N LYS A 232 -51.29 29.59 7.84
CA LYS A 232 -52.34 28.57 8.09
C LYS A 232 -52.75 27.58 6.98
N SER A 233 -52.92 26.32 7.46
CA SER A 233 -53.67 25.16 6.91
C SER A 233 -52.92 24.34 5.85
N THR A 234 -52.93 23.00 5.83
CA THR A 234 -53.63 21.91 6.55
C THR A 234 -52.90 20.60 6.17
N SER A 235 -52.81 19.57 7.02
CA SER A 235 -53.49 18.25 6.90
C SER A 235 -53.54 17.68 5.46
N GLU A 236 -53.30 16.42 5.12
CA GLU A 236 -53.45 15.08 5.69
C GLU A 236 -52.65 14.17 4.72
N GLU A 237 -51.90 13.16 5.18
CA GLU A 237 -52.35 11.79 5.46
C GLU A 237 -52.41 10.88 4.22
N GLU A 238 -52.01 9.63 4.48
CA GLU A 238 -52.24 8.39 3.73
C GLU A 238 -51.45 8.13 2.45
N ASP A 239 -51.10 6.91 2.08
CA ASP A 239 -50.95 5.59 2.73
C ASP A 239 -50.62 4.62 1.57
N LYS A 240 -50.11 3.43 1.88
CA LYS A 240 -49.97 2.23 1.00
C LYS A 240 -48.81 2.29 -0.01
N LYS A 241 -47.95 1.28 -0.09
CA LYS A 241 -48.17 -0.17 0.08
C LYS A 241 -46.84 -0.90 0.25
#